data_AF-A0AAP8GFC2-F1
#
_entry.id   AF-A0AAP8GFC2-F1
#
_cell.length_a   1.000
_cell.length_b   1.000
_cell.length_c   1.000
_cell.angle_alpha   90.00
_cell.angle_beta   90.00
_cell.angle_gamma   90.00
#
_symmetry.space_group_name_H-M   'P 1'
#
loop_
_entity.id
_entity.type
_entity.pdbx_description
1 polymer ?
#
loop_
_entity_poly.entity_id
_entity_poly.type
_entity_poly.pdbx_seq_one_letter_code
_entity_poly.pdbx_strand_id
1 'polypeptide(L)'
;MSENEGDIIKYCQEIKTKNYAKDVDILFILGGDGTVNELINGVMSHDLQLPIGILPGGTFNDFTKTLNIAPNHKQASEQMISAQVGTYDVIKINNQYALNFVGLGLIVQNAENVQDGSKDIFGKLSYIGST
;
A
#
# COMPACT_ATOMS: atom_id res chain seq x y z
N MET A 1 0.81 -4.32 -16.60
CA MET A 1 -0.11 -3.42 -15.87
C MET A 1 -1.11 -4.32 -15.18
N SER A 2 -1.39 -4.10 -13.89
CA SER A 2 -2.35 -4.92 -13.15
C SER A 2 -3.75 -4.64 -13.69
N GLU A 3 -4.51 -5.69 -14.01
CA GLU A 3 -5.89 -5.57 -14.50
C GLU A 3 -6.89 -6.15 -13.51
N ASN A 4 -6.46 -7.15 -12.73
CA ASN A 4 -7.29 -7.87 -11.78
C ASN A 4 -6.64 -7.87 -10.39
N GLU A 5 -7.46 -8.14 -9.39
CA GLU A 5 -7.00 -8.40 -8.02
C GLU A 5 -6.06 -9.62 -7.99
N GLY A 6 -4.94 -9.50 -7.28
CA GLY A 6 -3.93 -10.55 -7.14
C GLY A 6 -2.86 -10.54 -8.24
N ASP A 7 -2.98 -9.71 -9.28
CA ASP A 7 -1.97 -9.63 -10.34
C ASP A 7 -0.63 -9.07 -9.81
N ILE A 8 -0.65 -8.14 -8.86
CA ILE A 8 0.58 -7.56 -8.28
C ILE A 8 1.33 -8.61 -7.47
N ILE A 9 0.60 -9.46 -6.73
CA ILE A 9 1.19 -10.59 -6.00
C ILE A 9 1.87 -11.57 -6.97
N LYS A 10 1.22 -11.89 -8.10
CA LYS A 10 1.80 -12.74 -9.14
C LYS A 10 3.08 -12.12 -9.72
N TYR A 11 3.09 -10.80 -9.99
CA TYR A 11 4.30 -10.13 -10.46
C TYR A 11 5.45 -10.21 -9.45
N CYS A 12 5.17 -10.05 -8.16
CA CYS A 12 6.18 -10.24 -7.10
C CYS A 12 6.73 -11.68 -7.09
N GLN A 13 5.84 -12.67 -7.25
CA GLN A 13 6.25 -14.07 -7.38
C GLN A 13 7.15 -14.30 -8.60
N GLU A 14 6.82 -13.70 -9.74
CA GLU A 14 7.62 -13.80 -10.96
C GLU A 14 9.02 -13.18 -10.80
N ILE A 15 9.13 -12.03 -10.12
CA ILE A 15 10.41 -11.39 -9.84
C ILE A 15 11.32 -12.32 -9.01
N LYS A 16 10.76 -13.00 -8.01
CA LYS A 16 11.51 -13.97 -7.20
C LYS A 16 11.91 -15.21 -8.00
N THR A 17 10.95 -15.82 -8.69
CA THR A 17 11.12 -17.14 -9.35
C THR A 17 12.00 -17.09 -10.58
N LYS A 18 11.88 -16.03 -11.39
CA LYS A 18 12.75 -15.81 -12.56
C LYS A 18 14.11 -15.20 -12.17
N ASN A 19 14.35 -15.01 -10.88
CA ASN A 19 15.55 -14.39 -10.30
C ASN A 19 15.86 -12.98 -10.87
N TYR A 20 14.83 -12.28 -11.38
CA TYR A 20 14.93 -10.87 -11.77
C TYR A 20 15.23 -9.96 -10.58
N ALA A 21 15.06 -10.43 -9.35
CA ALA A 21 15.46 -9.68 -8.16
C ALA A 21 16.93 -9.21 -8.19
N LYS A 22 17.82 -9.83 -8.99
CA LYS A 22 19.20 -9.35 -9.20
C LYS A 22 19.33 -8.27 -10.27
N ASP A 23 18.34 -8.16 -11.15
CA ASP A 23 18.30 -7.23 -12.28
C ASP A 23 17.35 -6.04 -12.03
N VAL A 24 16.64 -6.06 -10.91
CA VAL A 24 15.69 -5.02 -10.50
C VAL A 24 16.21 -4.36 -9.24
N ASP A 25 16.47 -3.04 -9.31
CA ASP A 25 16.98 -2.28 -8.18
C ASP A 25 15.87 -1.70 -7.28
N ILE A 26 14.68 -1.47 -7.85
CA ILE A 26 13.57 -0.80 -7.17
C ILE A 26 12.23 -1.19 -7.80
N LEU A 27 11.19 -1.31 -6.97
CA LEU A 27 9.81 -1.51 -7.42
C LEU A 27 9.04 -0.20 -7.31
N PHE A 28 8.42 0.24 -8.42
CA PHE A 28 7.51 1.37 -8.39
C PHE A 28 6.06 0.89 -8.49
N ILE A 29 5.19 1.53 -7.72
CA ILE A 29 3.75 1.32 -7.80
C ILE A 29 3.00 2.64 -7.88
N LEU A 30 2.01 2.70 -8.76
CA LEU A 30 1.06 3.81 -8.87
C LEU A 30 -0.33 3.26 -8.54
N GLY A 31 -0.96 3.78 -7.50
CA GLY A 31 -2.28 3.31 -7.10
C GLY A 31 -2.78 3.88 -5.78
N GLY A 32 -3.91 3.34 -5.32
CA GLY A 32 -4.49 3.66 -4.01
C GLY A 32 -4.02 2.72 -2.90
N ASP A 33 -4.59 2.88 -1.71
CA ASP A 33 -4.20 2.09 -0.53
C ASP A 33 -4.35 0.58 -0.73
N GLY A 34 -5.38 0.12 -1.45
CA GLY A 34 -5.55 -1.30 -1.78
C GLY A 34 -4.42 -1.84 -2.67
N THR A 35 -4.05 -1.09 -3.71
CA THR A 35 -2.94 -1.40 -4.62
C THR A 35 -1.60 -1.47 -3.88
N VAL A 36 -1.35 -0.52 -2.98
CA VAL A 36 -0.16 -0.50 -2.13
C VAL A 36 -0.17 -1.68 -1.16
N ASN A 37 -1.31 -1.99 -0.54
CA ASN A 37 -1.44 -3.13 0.37
C ASN A 37 -1.19 -4.47 -0.33
N GLU A 38 -1.68 -4.62 -1.56
CA GLU A 38 -1.43 -5.80 -2.38
C GLU A 38 0.07 -5.97 -2.68
N LEU A 39 0.77 -4.89 -3.03
CA LEU A 39 2.22 -4.93 -3.23
C LEU A 39 2.97 -5.36 -1.98
N ILE A 40 2.64 -4.79 -0.81
CA ILE A 40 3.32 -5.15 0.44
C ILE A 40 3.11 -6.63 0.75
N ASN A 41 1.89 -7.14 0.58
CA ASN A 41 1.63 -8.57 0.74
C ASN A 41 2.45 -9.41 -0.25
N GLY A 42 2.56 -8.99 -1.51
CA GLY A 42 3.39 -9.64 -2.53
C GLY A 42 4.88 -9.66 -2.17
N VAL A 43 5.44 -8.51 -1.80
CA VAL A 43 6.86 -8.33 -1.43
C VAL A 43 7.21 -9.14 -0.19
N MET A 44 6.41 -9.01 0.88
CA MET A 44 6.67 -9.67 2.15
C MET A 44 6.46 -11.19 2.09
N SER A 45 5.47 -11.67 1.32
CA SER A 45 5.21 -13.11 1.19
C SER A 45 6.25 -13.83 0.34
N HIS A 46 6.93 -13.12 -0.57
CA HIS A 46 7.97 -13.68 -1.45
C HIS A 46 9.40 -13.32 -1.02
N ASP A 47 9.55 -12.68 0.15
CA ASP A 47 10.84 -12.24 0.69
C ASP A 47 11.66 -11.48 -0.38
N LEU A 48 11.03 -10.46 -0.94
CA LEU A 48 11.68 -9.54 -1.87
C LEU A 48 12.34 -8.41 -1.09
N GLN A 49 13.68 -8.38 -1.11
CA GLN A 49 14.48 -7.34 -0.46
C GLN A 49 14.74 -6.19 -1.43
N LEU A 50 13.66 -5.55 -1.91
CA LEU A 50 13.71 -4.45 -2.88
C LEU A 50 13.11 -3.17 -2.29
N PRO A 51 13.77 -2.01 -2.47
CA PRO A 51 13.15 -0.71 -2.20
C PRO A 51 11.84 -0.55 -2.98
N ILE A 52 10.88 0.16 -2.38
CA ILE A 52 9.57 0.44 -2.97
C ILE A 52 9.38 1.95 -3.11
N GLY A 53 9.11 2.41 -4.32
CA GLY A 53 8.62 3.74 -4.62
C GLY A 53 7.11 3.75 -4.83
N ILE A 54 6.39 4.61 -4.09
CA ILE A 54 4.93 4.67 -4.12
C ILE A 54 4.45 6.02 -4.69
N LEU A 55 3.81 5.98 -5.84
CA LEU A 55 3.16 7.12 -6.46
C LEU A 55 1.66 7.10 -6.12
N PRO A 56 1.09 8.22 -5.66
CA PRO A 56 -0.33 8.28 -5.33
C PRO A 56 -1.18 8.23 -6.61
N GLY A 57 -2.10 7.29 -6.66
CA GLY A 57 -3.04 7.10 -7.77
C GLY A 57 -4.50 6.86 -7.35
N GLY A 58 -4.78 6.75 -6.05
CA GLY A 58 -6.13 6.57 -5.51
C GLY A 58 -6.75 7.86 -4.95
N THR A 59 -7.91 7.72 -4.29
CA THR A 59 -8.63 8.86 -3.69
C THR A 59 -8.14 9.25 -2.29
N PHE A 60 -7.78 8.27 -1.46
CA PHE A 60 -7.35 8.52 -0.07
C PHE A 60 -5.83 8.60 0.01
N ASN A 61 -5.11 7.56 -0.41
CA ASN A 61 -3.64 7.49 -0.43
C ASN A 61 -3.02 7.79 0.93
N ASP A 62 -3.64 7.28 1.99
CA ASP A 62 -3.28 7.61 3.37
C ASP A 62 -1.84 7.21 3.67
N PHE A 63 -1.36 6.10 3.13
CA PHE A 63 0.04 5.72 3.33
C PHE A 63 1.03 6.73 2.73
N THR A 64 0.75 7.24 1.53
CA THR A 64 1.63 8.25 0.90
C THR A 64 1.64 9.57 1.69
N LYS A 65 0.53 9.94 2.33
CA LYS A 65 0.46 11.09 3.23
C LYS A 65 1.33 10.89 4.47
N THR A 66 1.30 9.70 5.07
CA THR A 66 2.17 9.33 6.20
C THR A 66 3.66 9.46 5.84
N LEU A 67 4.01 9.13 4.59
CA LEU A 67 5.38 9.27 4.07
C LEU A 67 5.73 10.69 3.59
N ASN A 68 4.84 11.68 3.76
CA ASN A 68 4.98 13.05 3.24
C ASN A 68 5.23 13.12 1.72
N ILE A 69 4.71 12.15 0.97
CA ILE A 69 4.75 12.14 -0.49
C ILE A 69 3.66 13.07 -1.01
N ALA A 70 4.01 13.91 -1.99
CA ALA A 70 3.09 14.86 -2.60
C ALA A 70 1.89 14.14 -3.25
N PRO A 71 0.65 14.65 -3.13
CA PRO A 71 -0.56 13.97 -3.59
C PRO A 71 -0.69 13.91 -5.13
N ASN A 72 0.07 14.75 -5.85
CA ASN A 72 0.11 14.77 -7.30
C ASN A 72 1.23 13.86 -7.80
N HIS A 73 0.93 12.93 -8.72
CA HIS A 73 1.91 11.97 -9.22
C HIS A 73 3.15 12.61 -9.86
N LYS A 74 3.04 13.77 -10.50
CA LYS A 74 4.19 14.50 -11.09
C LYS A 74 5.08 15.09 -10.00
N GLN A 75 4.50 15.65 -8.95
CA GLN A 75 5.28 16.16 -7.82
C GLN A 75 5.90 15.01 -7.00
N ALA A 76 5.16 13.91 -6.82
CA ALA A 76 5.67 12.71 -6.17
C ALA A 76 6.84 12.11 -6.93
N SER A 77 6.77 12.05 -8.27
CA SER A 77 7.90 11.56 -9.08
C SER A 77 9.11 12.48 -9.00
N GLU A 78 8.91 13.80 -8.96
CA GLU A 78 10.00 14.77 -8.72
C GLU A 78 10.66 14.56 -7.35
N GLN A 79 9.89 14.32 -6.29
CA GLN A 79 10.44 14.02 -4.96
C GLN A 79 11.30 12.74 -4.97
N MET A 80 10.85 11.70 -5.68
CA MET A 80 11.53 10.41 -5.75
C MET A 80 12.92 10.47 -6.37
N ILE A 81 13.19 11.41 -7.30
CA ILE A 81 14.50 11.53 -7.95
C ILE A 81 15.63 11.79 -6.94
N SER A 82 15.31 12.48 -5.84
CA SER A 82 16.26 12.82 -4.78
C SER A 82 16.04 12.05 -3.48
N ALA A 83 15.05 11.14 -3.47
CA ALA A 83 14.68 10.41 -2.27
C ALA A 83 15.79 9.45 -1.83
N GLN A 84 15.90 9.28 -0.51
CA GLN A 84 16.79 8.29 0.09
C GLN A 84 15.97 7.06 0.48
N VAL A 85 16.53 5.87 0.27
CA VAL A 85 15.89 4.63 0.71
C VAL A 85 15.90 4.58 2.24
N GLY A 86 14.73 4.35 2.82
CA GLY A 86 14.54 4.13 4.25
C GLY A 86 13.82 2.81 4.52
N THR A 87 13.85 2.39 5.78
CA THR A 87 13.10 1.23 6.26
C THR A 87 11.79 1.68 6.90
N TYR A 88 10.75 0.87 6.74
CA TYR A 88 9.45 1.12 7.37
C TYR A 88 8.91 -0.17 7.98
N ASP A 89 8.25 -0.05 9.14
CA ASP A 89 7.68 -1.21 9.84
C ASP A 89 6.40 -1.68 9.17
N VAL A 90 6.19 -3.00 9.17
CA VAL A 90 4.99 -3.62 8.60
C VAL A 90 4.33 -4.47 9.68
N ILE A 91 3.02 -4.35 9.81
CA ILE A 91 2.22 -5.18 10.71
C ILE A 91 2.02 -6.55 10.03
N LYS A 92 2.31 -7.63 10.76
CA LYS A 92 2.02 -9.01 10.32
C LYS A 92 0.95 -9.63 11.20
N ILE A 93 -0.11 -10.15 10.58
CA ILE A 93 -1.16 -10.91 11.25
C ILE A 93 -1.39 -12.19 10.47
N ASN A 94 -1.14 -13.32 11.11
CA ASN A 94 -1.11 -14.62 10.46
C ASN A 94 -0.19 -14.58 9.22
N ASN A 95 -0.76 -14.77 8.04
CA ASN A 95 -0.05 -14.79 6.76
C ASN A 95 -0.31 -13.51 5.93
N GLN A 96 -0.86 -12.47 6.53
CA GLN A 96 -1.16 -11.20 5.87
C GLN A 96 -0.36 -10.04 6.51
N TYR A 97 -0.14 -9.02 5.71
CA TYR A 97 0.64 -7.84 6.05
C TYR A 97 -0.18 -6.56 5.86
N ALA A 98 0.06 -5.55 6.68
CA ALA A 98 -0.59 -4.24 6.61
C ALA A 98 0.38 -3.10 7.00
N LEU A 99 0.21 -1.93 6.39
CA LEU A 99 1.05 -0.75 6.65
C LEU A 99 0.48 0.22 7.68
N ASN A 100 -0.83 0.45 7.66
CA ASN A 100 -1.45 1.53 8.44
C ASN A 100 -2.11 1.01 9.72
N PHE A 101 -3.10 0.14 9.60
CA PHE A 101 -3.85 -0.39 10.74
C PHE A 101 -4.50 -1.73 10.40
N VAL A 102 -4.92 -2.44 11.44
CA VAL A 102 -5.74 -3.65 11.34
C VAL A 102 -6.95 -3.48 12.25
N GLY A 103 -8.15 -3.68 11.69
CA GLY A 103 -9.41 -3.69 12.44
C GLY A 103 -9.82 -5.10 12.86
N LEU A 104 -10.32 -5.26 14.10
CA LEU A 104 -10.89 -6.50 14.63
C LEU A 104 -12.27 -6.22 15.26
N GLY A 105 -13.21 -7.17 15.18
CA GLY A 105 -14.53 -7.08 15.82
C GLY A 105 -15.61 -6.33 15.02
N LEU A 106 -16.62 -5.78 15.72
CA LEU A 106 -17.82 -5.14 15.13
C LEU A 106 -17.53 -3.92 14.23
N ILE A 107 -16.31 -3.38 14.29
CA ILE A 107 -15.84 -2.28 13.41
C ILE A 107 -15.74 -2.75 11.94
N VAL A 108 -15.55 -4.05 11.70
CA VAL A 108 -15.45 -4.63 10.35
C VAL A 108 -16.82 -4.78 9.68
N GLN A 109 -17.87 -5.14 10.43
CA GLN A 109 -19.23 -5.34 9.89
C GLN A 109 -19.84 -4.04 9.32
N ASN A 110 -19.45 -2.89 9.85
CA ASN A 110 -19.93 -1.60 9.34
C ASN A 110 -19.18 -1.15 8.08
N ALA A 111 -17.96 -1.62 7.83
CA ALA A 111 -17.18 -1.26 6.64
C ALA A 111 -17.68 -2.00 5.39
N GLU A 112 -18.10 -3.27 5.53
CA GLU A 112 -18.65 -4.06 4.41
C GLU A 112 -20.01 -3.51 3.94
N ASN A 113 -20.87 -3.10 4.87
CA ASN A 113 -22.19 -2.53 4.56
C ASN A 113 -22.14 -1.09 4.00
N VAL A 114 -20.96 -0.46 3.97
CA VAL A 114 -20.81 0.93 3.53
C VAL A 114 -20.42 1.07 2.05
N GLN A 115 -20.07 -0.04 1.38
CA GLN A 115 -19.81 -0.03 -0.07
C GLN A 115 -21.01 0.49 -0.89
N ASP A 116 -22.23 0.39 -0.36
CA ASP A 116 -23.45 0.79 -1.08
C ASP A 116 -23.89 2.26 -0.88
N GLY A 117 -23.14 3.14 -0.19
CA GLY A 117 -23.55 4.55 -0.26
C GLY A 117 -22.91 5.65 0.57
N SER A 118 -21.93 5.44 1.46
CA SER A 118 -21.50 6.56 2.32
C SER A 118 -20.07 6.47 2.82
N LYS A 119 -19.17 7.27 2.23
CA LYS A 119 -17.78 7.52 2.68
C LYS A 119 -17.65 8.14 4.10
N ASP A 120 -18.72 8.11 4.90
CA ASP A 120 -18.83 8.76 6.21
C ASP A 120 -18.13 8.00 7.36
N ILE A 121 -17.78 6.72 7.18
CA ILE A 121 -17.08 5.96 8.23
C ILE A 121 -15.64 6.45 8.44
N PHE A 122 -14.93 6.86 7.38
CA PHE A 122 -13.62 7.52 7.55
C PHE A 122 -13.74 8.83 8.34
N GLY A 123 -14.86 9.54 8.21
CA GLY A 123 -15.18 10.71 9.03
C GLY A 123 -15.36 10.38 10.51
N LYS A 124 -15.95 9.22 10.86
CA LYS A 124 -16.17 8.80 12.25
C LYS A 124 -14.90 8.34 12.96
N LEU A 125 -13.92 7.76 12.26
CA LEU A 125 -12.63 7.40 12.86
C LEU A 125 -11.77 8.62 13.21
N SER A 126 -11.99 9.78 12.58
CA SER A 126 -11.36 11.05 12.99
C SER A 126 -11.73 11.48 14.42
N TYR A 127 -12.89 11.04 14.92
CA TYR A 127 -13.42 11.45 16.22
C TYR A 127 -12.83 10.70 17.42
N ILE A 128 -12.17 9.56 17.19
CA ILE A 128 -11.59 8.75 18.28
C ILE A 128 -10.25 9.34 18.77
N GLY A 129 -9.65 10.27 18.01
CA GLY A 129 -8.47 11.03 18.42
C GLY A 129 -8.74 12.48 18.87
N SER A 130 -9.99 12.95 18.90
CA SER A 130 -10.35 14.31 19.32
C SER A 130 -10.84 14.40 20.76
N THR A 131 -10.30 13.54 21.65
CA THR A 131 -10.43 13.69 23.11
C THR A 131 -9.06 13.82 23.73
#